data_AF-A0A7L0HMV0-F1
#
_entry.id   AF-A0A7L0HMV0-F1
#
_cell.length_a   1.000
_cell.length_b   1.000
_cell.length_c   1.000
_cell.angle_alpha   90.00
_cell.angle_beta   90.00
_cell.angle_gamma   90.00
#
_symmetry.space_group_name_H-M   'P 1'
#
loop_
_entity.id
_entity.type
_entity.pdbx_description
1 polymer ?
#
loop_
_entity_poly.entity_id
_entity_poly.type
_entity_poly.pdbx_seq_one_letter_code
_entity_poly.pdbx_strand_id
1 'polypeptide(L)'
;YCVEFRTESLSRHCALETRPYARWMQYLREGHRVCVTCQAPAMNAHTQRCSGDGHNADGGKILHWEAVGNSLCQGTWKKIRQLEHCSCPLVHSFVFT
;
A
#
# COMPACT_ATOMS: atom_id res chain seq x y z
N TYR A 1 -10.12 -2.12 9.53
CA TYR A 1 -9.88 -0.77 8.98
C TYR A 1 -9.09 -0.85 7.68
N CYS A 2 -9.11 0.23 6.90
CA CYS A 2 -8.21 0.45 5.77
C CYS A 2 -7.49 1.79 5.92
N VAL A 3 -6.44 1.94 5.13
CA VAL A 3 -5.71 3.20 5.00
C VAL A 3 -5.72 3.63 3.55
N GLU A 4 -6.07 4.89 3.34
CA GLU A 4 -5.96 5.53 2.03
C GLU A 4 -4.60 6.23 1.92
N PHE A 5 -3.91 5.96 0.81
CA PHE A 5 -2.66 6.60 0.47
C PHE A 5 -2.78 7.27 -0.90
N ARG A 6 -2.01 8.35 -1.08
CA ARG A 6 -1.71 8.89 -2.40
C ARG A 6 -0.34 8.38 -2.83
N THR A 7 -0.25 7.88 -4.05
CA THR A 7 1.03 7.48 -4.61
C THR A 7 1.81 8.71 -5.03
N GLU A 8 2.98 8.94 -4.43
CA GLU A 8 3.85 10.07 -4.74
C GLU A 8 4.90 9.67 -5.78
N SER A 9 5.51 8.50 -5.62
CA SER A 9 6.40 7.90 -6.62
C SER A 9 6.28 6.38 -6.66
N LEU A 10 6.64 5.79 -7.80
CA LEU A 10 6.84 4.34 -7.93
C LEU A 10 7.97 4.02 -8.91
N SER A 11 8.64 2.89 -8.70
CA SER A 11 9.66 2.40 -9.61
C SER A 11 9.02 1.88 -10.91
N ARG A 12 9.74 2.03 -12.02
CA ARG A 12 9.32 1.46 -13.32
C ARG A 12 9.08 -0.05 -13.29
N HIS A 13 9.69 -0.76 -12.33
CA HIS A 13 9.57 -2.21 -12.21
C HIS A 13 8.15 -2.64 -11.80
N CYS A 14 7.36 -1.77 -11.17
CA CYS A 14 5.95 -2.06 -10.89
C CYS A 14 5.14 -2.30 -12.17
N ALA A 15 5.44 -1.58 -13.25
CA ALA A 15 4.77 -1.74 -14.54
C ALA A 15 5.24 -3.00 -15.31
N LEU A 16 6.40 -3.56 -14.95
CA LEU A 16 7.00 -4.73 -15.60
C LEU A 16 6.57 -6.06 -14.96
N GLU A 17 5.84 -6.03 -13.85
CA GLU A 17 5.44 -7.22 -13.13
C GLU A 17 4.43 -8.06 -13.95
N THR A 18 4.75 -9.32 -14.23
CA THR A 18 3.90 -10.21 -15.06
C THR A 18 3.33 -11.38 -14.27
N ARG A 19 3.80 -11.62 -13.04
CA ARG A 19 3.38 -12.75 -12.22
C ARG A 19 1.90 -12.59 -11.82
N PRO A 20 1.05 -13.62 -11.99
CA PRO A 20 -0.40 -13.50 -11.78
C PRO A 20 -0.81 -12.95 -10.41
N TYR A 21 -0.11 -13.36 -9.35
CA TYR A 21 -0.38 -12.93 -7.97
C TYR A 21 0.09 -11.49 -7.66
N ALA A 22 0.94 -10.91 -8.51
CA ALA A 22 1.57 -9.60 -8.33
C ALA A 22 1.14 -8.59 -9.41
N ARG A 23 0.30 -9.02 -10.37
CA ARG A 23 -0.16 -8.21 -11.51
C ARG A 23 -0.83 -6.89 -11.10
N TRP A 24 -1.31 -6.84 -9.86
CA TRP A 24 -1.90 -5.66 -9.28
C TRP A 24 -0.94 -4.45 -9.23
N MET A 25 0.37 -4.68 -9.19
CA MET A 25 1.41 -3.63 -9.21
C MET A 25 1.32 -2.78 -10.49
N GLN A 26 0.83 -3.36 -11.58
CA GLN A 26 0.64 -2.65 -12.85
C GLN A 26 -0.45 -1.57 -12.79
N TYR A 27 -1.34 -1.57 -11.80
CA TYR A 27 -2.39 -0.55 -11.64
C TYR A 27 -1.91 0.69 -10.90
N LEU A 28 -0.74 0.63 -10.25
CA LEU A 28 -0.19 1.78 -9.53
C LEU A 28 0.22 2.88 -10.52
N ARG A 29 -0.13 4.12 -10.18
CA ARG A 29 0.21 5.32 -10.93
C ARG A 29 0.55 6.43 -9.95
N GLU A 30 1.50 7.27 -10.32
CA GLU A 30 1.81 8.48 -9.55
C GLU A 30 0.58 9.40 -9.51
N GLY A 31 0.37 10.04 -8.37
CA GLY A 31 -0.79 10.86 -8.07
C GLY A 31 -2.08 10.08 -7.74
N HIS A 32 -2.12 8.76 -7.93
CA HIS A 32 -3.33 7.98 -7.73
C HIS A 32 -3.62 7.69 -6.25
N ARG A 33 -4.90 7.54 -5.90
CA ARG A 33 -5.33 7.18 -4.55
C ARG A 33 -5.50 5.66 -4.48
N VAL A 34 -4.80 5.03 -3.54
CA VAL A 34 -4.92 3.60 -3.26
C VAL A 34 -5.58 3.40 -1.90
N CYS A 35 -6.48 2.43 -1.82
CA CYS A 35 -7.21 2.06 -0.61
C CYS A 35 -6.73 0.68 -0.21
N VAL A 36 -6.01 0.58 0.90
CA VAL A 36 -5.37 -0.66 1.33
C VAL A 36 -6.08 -1.17 2.57
N THR A 37 -6.71 -2.34 2.44
CA THR A 37 -7.35 -3.01 3.57
C THR A 37 -6.30 -3.74 4.38
N CYS A 38 -6.29 -3.52 5.69
CA CYS A 38 -5.39 -4.25 6.57
C CYS A 38 -5.86 -5.71 6.69
N GLN A 39 -5.05 -6.65 6.19
CA GLN A 39 -5.33 -8.09 6.20
C GLN A 39 -4.48 -8.83 7.24
N ALA A 40 -4.97 -9.99 7.70
CA ALA A 40 -4.32 -10.80 8.75
C ALA A 40 -2.82 -11.09 8.52
N PRO A 41 -2.33 -11.39 7.30
CA PRO A 41 -0.90 -11.64 7.09
C PRO A 41 0.03 -10.44 7.38
N ALA A 42 -0.49 -9.21 7.25
CA ALA A 42 0.25 -7.99 7.52
C ALA A 42 0.03 -7.44 8.94
N MET A 43 -0.94 -8.00 9.67
CA MET A 43 -1.35 -7.54 10.99
C MET A 43 -0.38 -8.02 12.06
N ASN A 44 0.20 -7.08 12.81
CA ASN A 44 0.93 -7.39 14.02
C ASN A 44 -0.05 -7.77 15.14
N ALA A 45 0.08 -8.99 15.68
CA ALA A 45 -0.83 -9.53 16.68
C ALA A 45 -0.85 -8.73 17.99
N HIS A 46 0.27 -8.09 18.38
CA HIS A 46 0.38 -7.34 19.62
C HIS A 46 -0.24 -5.93 19.52
N THR A 47 -0.01 -5.24 18.41
CA THR A 47 -0.48 -3.86 18.23
C THR A 47 -1.82 -3.78 17.51
N GLN A 48 -2.29 -4.88 16.90
CA GLN A 48 -3.44 -4.91 15.98
C GLN A 48 -3.30 -3.85 14.87
N ARG A 49 -2.06 -3.64 14.40
CA ARG A 49 -1.71 -2.72 13.32
C ARG A 49 -1.05 -3.44 12.16
N CYS A 50 -1.34 -2.99 10.94
CA CYS A 50 -0.65 -3.53 9.78
C CYS A 50 0.74 -2.90 9.63
N SER A 51 1.71 -3.71 9.24
CA SER A 51 2.98 -3.21 8.71
C SER A 51 2.69 -2.25 7.54
N GLY A 52 3.37 -1.11 7.52
CA GLY A 52 3.18 -0.10 6.47
C GLY A 52 1.88 0.74 6.55
N ASP A 53 1.08 0.63 7.62
CA ASP A 53 -0.15 1.44 7.79
C ASP A 53 0.13 2.96 8.03
N GLY A 54 1.40 3.32 8.14
CA GLY A 54 1.86 4.67 8.38
C GLY A 54 1.27 5.25 9.67
N HIS A 55 1.13 4.46 10.75
CA HIS A 55 0.54 4.93 12.01
C HIS A 55 1.20 6.20 12.53
N ASN A 56 2.54 6.27 12.50
CA ASN A 56 3.34 7.41 12.95
C ASN A 56 3.53 8.51 11.89
N ALA A 57 2.77 8.44 10.79
CA ALA A 57 2.86 9.39 9.69
C ALA A 57 1.70 10.38 9.79
N ASP A 58 1.98 11.55 10.36
CA ASP A 58 1.06 12.69 10.30
C ASP A 58 0.81 13.08 8.84
N GLY A 59 -0.37 13.64 8.52
CA GLY A 59 -0.94 13.84 7.17
C GLY A 59 -0.12 14.65 6.14
N GLY A 60 1.15 14.91 6.43
CA GLY A 60 2.17 15.47 5.54
C GLY A 60 3.26 14.50 5.09
N LYS A 61 3.55 13.44 5.86
CA LYS A 61 4.79 12.66 5.73
C LYS A 61 4.76 11.73 4.52
N ILE A 62 5.85 11.78 3.75
CA ILE A 62 6.14 10.84 2.67
C ILE A 62 6.75 9.58 3.30
N LEU A 63 6.18 8.43 2.97
CA LEU A 63 6.58 7.11 3.44
C LEU A 63 7.13 6.31 2.28
N HIS A 64 8.22 5.58 2.52
CA HIS A 64 8.70 4.57 1.60
C HIS A 64 7.88 3.30 1.75
N TRP A 65 7.72 2.58 0.64
CA TRP A 65 7.06 1.28 0.60
C TRP A 65 7.76 0.39 -0.43
N GLU A 66 7.73 -0.91 -0.19
CA GLU A 66 8.13 -1.92 -1.16
C GLU A 66 7.05 -3.00 -1.28
N ALA A 67 6.91 -3.56 -2.48
CA ALA A 67 5.92 -4.59 -2.73
C ALA A 67 6.38 -5.94 -2.19
N VAL A 68 5.51 -6.59 -1.41
CA VAL A 68 5.83 -7.93 -0.89
C VAL A 68 6.00 -8.92 -2.03
N GLY A 69 7.14 -9.63 -2.02
CA GLY A 69 7.52 -10.58 -3.08
C GLY A 69 8.10 -9.94 -4.35
N ASN A 70 8.21 -8.61 -4.40
CA ASN A 70 8.90 -7.87 -5.46
C ASN A 70 9.51 -6.55 -4.95
N SER A 71 10.68 -6.63 -4.31
CA SER A 71 11.41 -5.45 -3.80
C SER A 71 11.84 -4.46 -4.91
N LEU A 72 11.85 -4.89 -6.18
CA LEU A 72 12.10 -3.96 -7.28
C LEU A 72 10.91 -3.01 -7.50
N CYS A 73 9.68 -3.43 -7.19
CA CYS A 73 8.51 -2.56 -7.17
C CYS A 73 8.42 -1.86 -5.81
N GLN A 74 8.79 -0.58 -5.79
CA GLN A 74 8.89 0.22 -4.58
C GLN A 74 8.62 1.68 -4.92
N GLY A 75 8.44 2.52 -3.92
CA GLY A 75 8.24 3.94 -4.16
C GLY A 75 7.97 4.71 -2.90
N THR A 76 7.22 5.80 -3.05
CA THR A 76 6.77 6.60 -1.91
C THR A 76 5.29 6.91 -1.97
N TRP A 77 4.64 6.91 -0.82
CA TRP A 77 3.25 7.31 -0.66
C TRP A 77 3.08 8.32 0.46
N LYS A 78 1.96 9.05 0.40
CA LYS A 78 1.51 9.93 1.47
C LYS A 78 0.20 9.42 2.05
N LYS A 79 0.13 9.28 3.37
CA LYS A 79 -1.10 8.88 4.08
C LYS A 79 -2.14 9.98 3.96
N ILE A 80 -3.33 9.61 3.49
CA ILE A 80 -4.49 10.51 3.38
C ILE A 80 -5.33 10.40 4.65
N ARG A 81 -5.78 9.18 4.98
CA ARG A 81 -6.64 8.91 6.14
C ARG A 81 -6.71 7.42 6.45
N GLN A 82 -7.07 7.10 7.69
CA GLN A 82 -7.49 5.76 8.11
C GLN A 82 -9.03 5.75 8.25
N LEU A 83 -9.67 4.68 7.81
CA LEU A 83 -11.11 4.48 7.93
C LEU A 83 -11.39 3.12 8.57
N GLU A 84 -12.25 3.08 9.60
CA GLU A 84 -12.66 1.82 10.24
C GLU A 84 -13.52 0.97 9.30
N HIS A 85 -14.48 1.61 8.62
CA HIS A 85 -15.37 1.00 7.63
C HIS A 85 -15.10 1.57 6.25
N CYS A 86 -14.75 0.71 5.29
CA CYS A 86 -14.47 1.11 3.91
C CYS A 86 -14.63 -0.06 2.95
N SER A 87 -14.97 0.26 1.70
CA SER A 87 -15.08 -0.70 0.60
C SER A 87 -13.96 -0.44 -0.40
N CYS A 88 -12.76 -0.93 -0.10
CA CYS A 88 -11.66 -0.90 -1.06
C CYS A 88 -11.93 -1.93 -2.18
N PRO A 89 -11.60 -1.62 -3.45
CA PRO A 89 -11.60 -2.62 -4.51
C PRO A 89 -10.68 -3.79 -4.15
N LEU A 90 -11.09 -5.03 -4.43
CA LEU A 90 -10.27 -6.22 -4.15
C LEU A 90 -8.90 -6.16 -4.83
N VAL A 91 -8.85 -5.55 -6.02
CA VAL A 91 -7.61 -5.28 -6.77
C VAL A 91 -6.66 -4.32 -6.05
N HIS A 92 -7.11 -3.63 -4.99
CA HIS A 92 -6.32 -2.72 -4.15
C HIS A 92 -5.97 -3.31 -2.77
N SER A 93 -6.23 -4.60 -2.55
CA SER A 93 -5.82 -5.30 -1.35
C SER A 93 -4.34 -5.66 -1.44
N PHE A 94 -3.49 -4.74 -1.03
CA PHE A 94 -2.04 -4.89 -1.12
C PHE A 94 -1.42 -5.16 0.25
N VAL A 95 -0.36 -5.96 0.25
CA VAL A 95 0.48 -6.16 1.43
C VAL A 95 1.84 -5.56 1.10
N PHE A 96 2.26 -4.57 1.88
CA PHE A 96 3.53 -3.86 1.74
C PHE A 96 4.32 -3.98 3.03
N THR A 97 5.64 -3.97 2.93
CA THR A 97 6.57 -3.92 4.06
C THR A 97 7.25 -2.57 4.17
#